data_AF-A0A8T7BH62-F1
#
_entry.id   AF-A0A8T7BH62-F1
#
_cell.length_a   1.000
_cell.length_b   1.000
_cell.length_c   1.000
_cell.angle_alpha   90.00
_cell.angle_beta   90.00
_cell.angle_gamma   90.00
#
_symmetry.space_group_name_H-M   'P 1'
#
loop_
_entity.id
_entity.type
_entity.pdbx_description
1 polymer ?
#
loop_
_entity_poly.entity_id
_entity_poly.type
_entity_poly.pdbx_seq_one_letter_code
_entity_poly.pdbx_strand_id
1 'polypeptide(L)'
;MKQGQGVSLDEQKESIERYANKHRLRIIQWFEEKETAAKSGRPLFIKMTRLLQSQKASGVIIHKIDRSARNLKDWAHLGDLIDAGMDVHFAHEAIDFNTRGGRLSADIQAVIAADFIRNLREETRKGMYGRLKQGIYPMRAPIGYLDTGGGNVKSLDPVSAPKIKNLFQLYSSGLHGINELVDMAENWGLTNKRGNKITRNGISTILHNPFYFGLIKLRTTGEEFEGAHDPIISKELFDRAQVIALGKYNKRNVRHDFLYRKCIRCGLCKKSLIGEKQKGHTYYRCQTKGCATKTIREEVVNDVVSEYLNSITITEVEFENAKSLLGESVKKAEENNKKQREKLEFEQSKIENRLNILAEKLLDQLIEDDEYAILKSNLLSRKTELKKEIDEIDNQEQDHNSVLKFLELLKSLKNMYFSAETLLKRKILKTITSNLCFSPNKLVIETHHLFYILTNRQDAHYGDPYRARSRTGTGTRTFEVEFEINNRVHKKVDDNSGDISTLFLYPGQCHNVMENLIFSKTLKQEQLCSEKAL
;
A
#
# COMPACT_ATOMS: atom_id res chain seq x y z
N MET A 1 33.06 -12.19 -25.70
CA MET A 1 31.81 -12.37 -26.49
C MET A 1 31.11 -13.68 -26.07
N LYS A 2 29.89 -13.97 -26.54
CA LYS A 2 29.20 -15.24 -26.26
C LYS A 2 29.90 -16.39 -27.00
N GLN A 3 30.59 -17.28 -26.29
CA GLN A 3 31.13 -18.53 -26.85
C GLN A 3 30.07 -19.63 -26.76
N GLY A 4 29.98 -20.48 -27.79
CA GLY A 4 29.04 -21.61 -27.84
C GLY A 4 29.38 -22.69 -26.81
N GLN A 5 28.37 -23.33 -26.23
CA GLN A 5 28.50 -24.17 -25.02
C GLN A 5 29.11 -25.57 -25.22
N GLY A 6 29.59 -25.89 -26.43
CA GLY A 6 30.33 -27.12 -26.75
C GLY A 6 31.78 -26.81 -27.07
N VAL A 7 32.05 -26.57 -28.37
CA VAL A 7 33.36 -26.40 -29.03
C VAL A 7 34.46 -25.78 -28.14
N SER A 8 34.17 -24.68 -27.45
CA SER A 8 35.19 -23.97 -26.68
C SER A 8 35.83 -24.79 -25.56
N LEU A 9 35.14 -25.78 -24.96
CA LEU A 9 35.70 -26.56 -23.85
C LEU A 9 36.73 -27.59 -24.30
N ASP A 10 36.60 -28.13 -25.51
CA ASP A 10 37.53 -29.14 -26.02
C ASP A 10 38.77 -28.47 -26.64
N GLU A 11 38.60 -27.30 -27.29
CA GLU A 11 39.70 -26.38 -27.61
C GLU A 11 40.57 -26.03 -26.39
N GLN A 12 39.96 -25.89 -25.20
CA GLN A 12 40.70 -25.58 -23.98
C GLN A 12 41.54 -26.76 -23.49
N LYS A 13 40.99 -27.98 -23.55
CA LYS A 13 41.70 -29.20 -23.15
C LYS A 13 42.85 -29.49 -24.10
N GLU A 14 42.60 -29.46 -25.40
CA GLU A 14 43.61 -29.65 -26.43
C GLU A 14 44.73 -28.59 -26.33
N SER A 15 44.41 -27.34 -25.99
CA SER A 15 45.42 -26.31 -25.73
C SER A 15 46.28 -26.60 -24.48
N ILE A 16 45.67 -27.16 -23.42
CA ILE A 16 46.38 -27.56 -22.19
C ILE A 16 47.23 -28.82 -22.44
N GLU A 17 46.74 -29.79 -23.22
CA GLU A 17 47.47 -31.00 -23.61
C GLU A 17 48.65 -30.65 -24.52
N ARG A 18 48.47 -29.76 -25.51
CA ARG A 18 49.57 -29.25 -26.35
C ARG A 18 50.66 -28.56 -25.51
N TYR A 19 50.28 -27.78 -24.48
CA TYR A 19 51.24 -27.20 -23.54
C TYR A 19 51.94 -28.27 -22.69
N ALA A 20 51.17 -29.17 -22.06
CA ALA A 20 51.69 -30.23 -21.20
C ALA A 20 52.68 -31.14 -21.95
N ASN A 21 52.35 -31.57 -23.16
CA ASN A 21 53.22 -32.38 -24.02
C ASN A 21 54.51 -31.63 -24.39
N LYS A 22 54.42 -30.35 -24.77
CA LYS A 22 55.59 -29.50 -25.07
C LYS A 22 56.54 -29.36 -23.88
N HIS A 23 55.98 -29.21 -22.67
CA HIS A 23 56.74 -29.04 -21.43
C HIS A 23 57.00 -30.37 -20.66
N ARG A 24 56.66 -31.52 -21.26
CA ARG A 24 56.81 -32.88 -20.69
C ARG A 24 56.10 -33.08 -19.32
N LEU A 25 55.02 -32.34 -19.09
CA LEU A 25 54.22 -32.39 -17.85
C LEU A 25 53.16 -33.50 -17.93
N ARG A 26 53.03 -34.31 -16.88
CA ARG A 26 52.00 -35.35 -16.78
C ARG A 26 50.75 -34.81 -16.09
N ILE A 27 49.64 -34.71 -16.83
CA ILE A 27 48.32 -34.34 -16.27
C ILE A 27 47.81 -35.49 -15.40
N ILE A 28 47.49 -35.20 -14.13
CA ILE A 28 47.02 -36.19 -13.14
C ILE A 28 45.49 -36.19 -13.02
N GLN A 29 44.86 -35.02 -13.10
CA GLN A 29 43.41 -34.84 -12.96
C GLN A 29 42.93 -33.59 -13.70
N TRP A 30 41.73 -33.66 -14.29
CA TRP A 30 41.06 -32.54 -14.94
C TRP A 30 40.02 -31.88 -14.02
N PHE A 31 39.90 -30.55 -14.11
CA PHE A 31 38.89 -29.75 -13.41
C PHE A 31 38.12 -28.86 -14.40
N GLU A 32 36.82 -29.08 -14.54
CA GLU A 32 35.96 -28.38 -15.52
C GLU A 32 34.82 -27.63 -14.78
N GLU A 33 35.02 -26.35 -14.49
CA GLU A 33 34.05 -25.52 -13.74
C GLU A 33 33.20 -24.67 -14.70
N LYS A 34 31.94 -25.05 -14.92
CA LYS A 34 31.01 -24.39 -15.87
C LYS A 34 30.27 -23.16 -15.33
N GLU A 35 30.33 -22.90 -14.02
CA GLU A 35 29.71 -21.69 -13.44
C GLU A 35 30.54 -20.44 -13.73
N THR A 36 29.86 -19.30 -13.86
CA THR A 36 30.51 -18.01 -14.11
C THR A 36 31.26 -17.52 -12.86
N ALA A 37 32.48 -17.00 -13.07
CA ALA A 37 33.43 -16.56 -12.04
C ALA A 37 32.99 -15.33 -11.18
N ALA A 38 31.69 -15.05 -11.09
CA ALA A 38 31.08 -13.94 -10.36
C ALA A 38 30.27 -14.39 -9.12
N LYS A 39 30.09 -15.69 -8.89
CA LYS A 39 29.53 -16.23 -7.64
C LYS A 39 30.63 -16.74 -6.73
N SER A 40 30.59 -16.33 -5.46
CA SER A 40 31.44 -16.89 -4.41
C SER A 40 31.07 -18.36 -4.17
N GLY A 41 32.07 -19.26 -4.15
CA GLY A 41 31.88 -20.66 -3.77
C GLY A 41 32.65 -21.72 -4.56
N ARG A 42 33.29 -21.37 -5.70
CA ARG A 42 34.04 -22.24 -6.66
C ARG A 42 34.53 -23.59 -6.08
N PRO A 43 33.69 -24.64 -6.09
CA PRO A 43 33.95 -25.85 -5.32
C PRO A 43 34.96 -26.79 -6.00
N LEU A 44 35.24 -26.61 -7.29
CA LEU A 44 36.29 -27.36 -7.99
C LEU A 44 37.64 -26.68 -7.80
N PHE A 45 37.70 -25.35 -7.83
CA PHE A 45 38.91 -24.59 -7.49
C PHE A 45 39.39 -24.92 -6.06
N ILE A 46 38.49 -24.94 -5.07
CA ILE A 46 38.82 -25.31 -3.68
C ILE A 46 39.29 -26.77 -3.54
N LYS A 47 38.84 -27.69 -4.40
CA LYS A 47 39.36 -29.08 -4.43
C LYS A 47 40.75 -29.15 -5.07
N MET A 48 40.98 -28.39 -6.13
CA MET A 48 42.26 -28.27 -6.82
C MET A 48 43.34 -27.69 -5.88
N THR A 49 43.07 -26.56 -5.20
CA THR A 49 44.04 -25.95 -4.27
C THR A 49 44.36 -26.85 -3.09
N ARG A 50 43.39 -27.61 -2.55
CA ARG A 50 43.64 -28.63 -1.52
C ARG A 50 44.51 -29.79 -2.00
N LEU A 51 44.39 -30.21 -3.26
CA LEU A 51 45.23 -31.27 -3.82
C LEU A 51 46.67 -30.82 -3.99
N LEU A 52 46.88 -29.59 -4.46
CA LEU A 52 48.18 -28.91 -4.51
C LEU A 52 48.80 -28.80 -3.11
N GLN A 53 48.06 -28.22 -2.14
CA GLN A 53 48.49 -28.13 -0.73
C GLN A 53 48.80 -29.50 -0.09
N SER A 54 48.19 -30.59 -0.56
CA SER A 54 48.49 -31.96 -0.11
C SER A 54 49.71 -32.61 -0.80
N GLN A 55 50.48 -31.86 -1.59
CA GLN A 55 51.65 -32.30 -2.36
C GLN A 55 51.38 -33.48 -3.33
N LYS A 56 50.12 -33.68 -3.75
CA LYS A 56 49.74 -34.74 -4.70
C LYS A 56 49.95 -34.37 -6.18
N ALA A 57 50.30 -33.12 -6.43
CA ALA A 57 50.72 -32.59 -7.73
C ALA A 57 51.70 -31.43 -7.48
N SER A 58 52.72 -31.28 -8.33
CA SER A 58 53.74 -30.22 -8.21
C SER A 58 53.23 -28.82 -8.62
N GLY A 59 52.14 -28.77 -9.39
CA GLY A 59 51.67 -27.55 -10.02
C GLY A 59 50.35 -27.71 -10.78
N VAL A 60 49.92 -26.64 -11.44
CA VAL A 60 48.65 -26.54 -12.17
C VAL A 60 48.84 -25.86 -13.53
N ILE A 61 48.12 -26.35 -14.55
CA ILE A 61 48.05 -25.72 -15.88
C ILE A 61 46.66 -25.12 -16.05
N ILE A 62 46.62 -23.81 -16.30
CA ILE A 62 45.41 -23.01 -16.51
C ILE A 62 45.37 -22.57 -17.98
N HIS A 63 44.19 -22.47 -18.60
CA HIS A 63 44.11 -22.07 -20.01
C HIS A 63 44.52 -20.60 -20.25
N LYS A 64 43.96 -19.67 -19.48
CA LYS A 64 44.19 -18.21 -19.57
C LYS A 64 44.02 -17.50 -18.22
N ILE A 65 44.82 -16.46 -17.95
CA ILE A 65 44.68 -15.53 -16.81
C ILE A 65 43.27 -14.94 -16.75
N ASP A 66 42.69 -14.63 -17.91
CA ASP A 66 41.31 -14.15 -18.14
C ASP A 66 40.22 -14.87 -17.34
N ARG A 67 40.44 -16.11 -16.89
CA ARG A 67 39.43 -16.96 -16.22
C ARG A 67 39.64 -17.10 -14.71
N SER A 68 40.87 -16.91 -14.25
CA SER A 68 41.23 -16.91 -12.84
C SER A 68 41.07 -15.52 -12.23
N ALA A 69 41.68 -14.50 -12.86
CA ALA A 69 41.77 -13.14 -12.34
C ALA A 69 40.44 -12.38 -12.22
N ARG A 70 39.35 -12.90 -12.79
CA ARG A 70 37.99 -12.34 -12.67
C ARG A 70 37.52 -12.13 -11.23
N ASN A 71 38.08 -12.92 -10.32
CA ASN A 71 37.96 -12.74 -8.88
C ASN A 71 39.35 -12.51 -8.31
N LEU A 72 39.62 -11.28 -7.86
CA LEU A 72 40.94 -10.89 -7.34
C LEU A 72 41.38 -11.72 -6.12
N LYS A 73 40.45 -12.36 -5.41
CA LYS A 73 40.77 -13.31 -4.32
C LYS A 73 41.34 -14.63 -4.83
N ASP A 74 40.80 -15.14 -5.95
CA ASP A 74 41.32 -16.38 -6.55
C ASP A 74 42.67 -16.12 -7.23
N TRP A 75 42.94 -14.88 -7.66
CA TRP A 75 44.27 -14.44 -8.08
C TRP A 75 45.26 -14.41 -6.92
N ALA A 76 44.90 -13.78 -5.80
CA ALA A 76 45.73 -13.77 -4.59
C ALA A 76 46.08 -15.20 -4.13
N HIS A 77 45.10 -16.13 -4.13
CA HIS A 77 45.34 -17.53 -3.80
C HIS A 77 46.19 -18.33 -4.82
N LEU A 78 46.34 -17.85 -6.06
CA LEU A 78 47.36 -18.38 -6.97
C LEU A 78 48.74 -17.80 -6.66
N GLY A 79 48.81 -16.52 -6.26
CA GLY A 79 50.03 -15.91 -5.70
C GLY A 79 50.54 -16.67 -4.47
N ASP A 80 49.67 -16.93 -3.49
CA ASP A 80 49.97 -17.72 -2.28
C ASP A 80 50.60 -19.09 -2.62
N LEU A 81 50.15 -19.74 -3.70
CA LEU A 81 50.66 -21.04 -4.15
C LEU A 81 52.00 -20.94 -4.90
N ILE A 82 52.23 -19.87 -5.66
CA ILE A 82 53.52 -19.58 -6.30
C ILE A 82 54.57 -19.27 -5.23
N ASP A 83 54.22 -18.48 -4.20
CA ASP A 83 55.11 -18.20 -3.07
C ASP A 83 55.38 -19.43 -2.20
N ALA A 84 54.46 -20.39 -2.16
CA ALA A 84 54.68 -21.72 -1.58
C ALA A 84 55.53 -22.66 -2.46
N GLY A 85 56.04 -22.20 -3.61
CA GLY A 85 56.91 -22.96 -4.49
C GLY A 85 56.19 -23.96 -5.41
N MET A 86 54.93 -23.70 -5.79
CA MET A 86 54.17 -24.57 -6.70
C MET A 86 54.11 -23.98 -8.11
N ASP A 87 54.36 -24.82 -9.12
CA ASP A 87 54.39 -24.39 -10.53
C ASP A 87 52.98 -24.00 -11.03
N VAL A 88 52.80 -22.75 -11.44
CA VAL A 88 51.55 -22.25 -12.06
C VAL A 88 51.82 -21.89 -13.52
N HIS A 89 51.33 -22.73 -14.43
CA HIS A 89 51.48 -22.55 -15.88
C HIS A 89 50.21 -22.00 -16.52
N PHE A 90 50.37 -21.13 -17.51
CA PHE A 90 49.29 -20.66 -18.38
C PHE A 90 49.53 -21.15 -19.81
N ALA A 91 48.54 -21.86 -20.38
CA ALA A 91 48.68 -22.55 -21.65
C ALA A 91 48.70 -21.60 -22.87
N HIS A 92 48.23 -20.36 -22.69
CA HIS A 92 48.05 -19.38 -23.77
C HIS A 92 48.80 -18.06 -23.52
N GLU A 93 49.10 -17.69 -22.27
CA GLU A 93 50.01 -16.57 -21.97
C GLU A 93 51.42 -17.09 -21.65
N ALA A 94 52.40 -16.74 -22.49
CA ALA A 94 53.81 -17.11 -22.30
C ALA A 94 54.50 -16.20 -21.27
N ILE A 95 54.05 -16.25 -20.02
CA ILE A 95 54.56 -15.44 -18.90
C ILE A 95 55.31 -16.34 -17.91
N ASP A 96 56.54 -15.96 -17.56
CA ASP A 96 57.34 -16.64 -16.54
C ASP A 96 57.17 -15.97 -15.17
N PHE A 97 56.41 -16.65 -14.30
CA PHE A 97 56.07 -16.21 -12.95
C PHE A 97 57.25 -16.25 -11.97
N ASN A 98 58.33 -16.94 -12.32
CA ASN A 98 59.58 -16.93 -11.53
C ASN A 98 60.38 -15.63 -11.73
N THR A 99 60.06 -14.85 -12.78
CA THR A 99 60.67 -13.55 -13.01
C THR A 99 59.85 -12.41 -12.39
N ARG A 100 60.55 -11.44 -11.78
CA ARG A 100 59.92 -10.19 -11.28
C ARG A 100 59.12 -9.45 -12.36
N GLY A 101 59.59 -9.49 -13.61
CA GLY A 101 58.92 -8.86 -14.75
C GLY A 101 57.64 -9.58 -15.18
N GLY A 102 57.68 -10.91 -15.30
CA GLY A 102 56.52 -11.71 -15.67
C GLY A 102 55.42 -11.65 -14.61
N ARG A 103 55.78 -11.76 -13.32
CA ARG A 103 54.83 -11.64 -12.21
C ARG A 103 54.13 -10.27 -12.17
N LEU A 104 54.89 -9.18 -12.30
CA LEU A 104 54.33 -7.82 -12.41
C LEU A 104 53.40 -7.67 -13.62
N SER A 105 53.76 -8.26 -14.77
CA SER A 105 52.90 -8.25 -15.97
C SER A 105 51.57 -8.96 -15.73
N ALA A 106 51.60 -10.12 -15.07
CA ALA A 106 50.41 -10.89 -14.75
C ALA A 106 49.51 -10.18 -13.71
N ASP A 107 50.08 -9.54 -12.69
CA ASP A 107 49.33 -8.74 -11.71
C ASP A 107 48.62 -7.55 -12.37
N ILE A 108 49.29 -6.85 -13.29
CA ILE A 108 48.69 -5.76 -14.08
C ILE A 108 47.53 -6.29 -14.95
N GLN A 109 47.73 -7.41 -15.65
CA GLN A 109 46.67 -8.06 -16.43
C GLN A 109 45.48 -8.48 -15.56
N ALA A 110 45.74 -8.99 -14.35
CA ALA A 110 44.70 -9.40 -13.42
C ALA A 110 43.85 -8.21 -12.92
N VAL A 111 44.49 -7.07 -12.61
CA VAL A 111 43.79 -5.83 -12.26
C VAL A 111 42.94 -5.31 -13.43
N ILE A 112 43.47 -5.29 -14.65
CA ILE A 112 42.73 -4.87 -15.86
C ILE A 112 41.52 -5.79 -16.12
N ALA A 113 41.68 -7.11 -16.00
CA ALA A 113 40.59 -8.07 -16.18
C ALA A 113 39.50 -7.93 -15.10
N ALA A 114 39.88 -7.63 -13.85
CA ALA A 114 38.93 -7.35 -12.77
C ALA A 114 38.18 -6.02 -12.98
N ASP A 115 38.86 -4.98 -13.47
CA ASP A 115 38.22 -3.68 -13.74
C ASP A 115 37.26 -3.73 -14.93
N PHE A 116 37.65 -4.41 -16.03
CA PHE A 116 36.77 -4.65 -17.18
C PHE A 116 35.42 -5.27 -16.77
N ILE A 117 35.41 -6.14 -15.74
CA ILE A 117 34.18 -6.75 -15.21
C ILE A 117 33.35 -5.76 -14.37
N ARG A 118 34.00 -4.84 -13.63
CA ARG A 118 33.31 -3.74 -12.93
C ARG A 118 32.65 -2.81 -13.92
N ASN A 119 33.41 -2.33 -14.91
CA ASN A 119 32.93 -1.47 -15.99
C ASN A 119 31.78 -2.14 -16.77
N LEU A 120 31.95 -3.41 -17.21
CA LEU A 120 30.88 -4.16 -17.89
C LEU A 120 29.61 -4.31 -17.04
N ARG A 121 29.73 -4.47 -15.71
CA ARG A 121 28.59 -4.50 -14.78
C ARG A 121 27.90 -3.13 -14.70
N GLU A 122 28.67 -2.04 -14.68
CA GLU A 122 28.13 -0.69 -14.70
C GLU A 122 27.45 -0.36 -16.02
N GLU A 123 28.06 -0.63 -17.17
CA GLU A 123 27.43 -0.45 -18.49
C GLU A 123 26.17 -1.30 -18.65
N THR A 124 26.18 -2.54 -18.16
CA THR A 124 24.96 -3.38 -18.11
C THR A 124 23.88 -2.72 -17.24
N ARG A 125 24.24 -2.13 -16.09
CA ARG A 125 23.29 -1.39 -15.23
C ARG A 125 22.78 -0.12 -15.92
N LYS A 126 23.66 0.70 -16.52
CA LYS A 126 23.32 1.92 -17.27
C LYS A 126 22.34 1.59 -18.39
N GLY A 127 22.62 0.56 -19.19
CA GLY A 127 21.73 0.08 -20.26
C GLY A 127 20.37 -0.45 -19.76
N MET A 128 20.34 -1.14 -18.62
CA MET A 128 19.07 -1.54 -17.98
C MET A 128 18.26 -0.33 -17.50
N TYR A 129 18.89 0.64 -16.83
CA TYR A 129 18.23 1.86 -16.36
C TYR A 129 17.77 2.77 -17.51
N GLY A 130 18.53 2.84 -18.61
CA GLY A 130 18.12 3.54 -19.83
C GLY A 130 16.82 2.98 -20.40
N ARG A 131 16.71 1.65 -20.53
CA ARG A 131 15.48 0.97 -20.96
C ARG A 131 14.31 1.20 -19.99
N LEU A 132 14.56 1.18 -18.69
CA LEU A 132 13.53 1.47 -17.68
C LEU A 132 13.02 2.92 -17.76
N LYS A 133 13.89 3.90 -18.00
CA LYS A 133 13.50 5.30 -18.28
C LYS A 133 12.74 5.48 -19.60
N GLN A 134 12.85 4.52 -20.53
CA GLN A 134 12.07 4.45 -21.77
C GLN A 134 10.79 3.61 -21.62
N GLY A 135 10.44 3.18 -20.40
CA GLY A 135 9.30 2.31 -20.13
C GLY A 135 9.42 0.88 -20.68
N ILE A 136 10.61 0.48 -21.13
CA ILE A 136 10.89 -0.84 -21.71
C ILE A 136 11.36 -1.78 -20.60
N TYR A 137 10.56 -2.80 -20.27
CA TYR A 137 10.91 -3.79 -19.26
C TYR A 137 12.07 -4.70 -19.71
N PRO A 138 13.28 -4.61 -19.08
CA PRO A 138 14.45 -5.34 -19.56
C PRO A 138 14.48 -6.81 -19.12
N MET A 139 13.58 -7.22 -18.23
CA MET A 139 13.45 -8.58 -17.71
C MET A 139 12.43 -9.40 -18.51
N ARG A 140 12.29 -10.69 -18.18
CA ARG A 140 11.36 -11.63 -18.82
C ARG A 140 9.90 -11.21 -18.57
N ALA A 141 9.05 -11.30 -19.60
CA ALA A 141 7.65 -10.91 -19.53
C ALA A 141 6.87 -11.62 -18.39
N PRO A 142 6.03 -10.89 -17.62
CA PRO A 142 5.08 -11.49 -16.68
C PRO A 142 4.08 -12.44 -17.34
N ILE A 143 3.34 -13.21 -16.52
CA ILE A 143 2.20 -14.00 -16.99
C ILE A 143 1.12 -13.02 -17.48
N GLY A 144 0.49 -13.26 -18.63
CA GLY A 144 -0.33 -12.27 -19.34
C GLY A 144 0.39 -11.51 -20.47
N TYR A 145 1.73 -11.59 -20.56
CA TYR A 145 2.53 -10.89 -21.57
C TYR A 145 3.49 -11.82 -22.34
N LEU A 146 3.91 -11.41 -23.54
CA LEU A 146 4.88 -12.11 -24.38
C LEU A 146 6.21 -11.33 -24.47
N ASP A 147 7.31 -12.06 -24.67
CA ASP A 147 8.64 -11.48 -24.89
C ASP A 147 8.87 -11.25 -26.40
N THR A 148 8.64 -10.01 -26.83
CA THR A 148 8.71 -9.51 -28.23
C THR A 148 10.12 -9.28 -28.77
N GLY A 149 11.15 -9.87 -28.14
CA GLY A 149 12.55 -9.75 -28.55
C GLY A 149 13.41 -8.82 -27.69
N GLY A 150 14.64 -8.56 -28.17
CA GLY A 150 15.79 -8.08 -27.39
C GLY A 150 15.80 -6.60 -26.97
N GLY A 151 14.65 -5.95 -26.82
CA GLY A 151 14.54 -4.52 -26.51
C GLY A 151 13.18 -3.88 -26.82
N ASN A 152 12.21 -4.68 -27.27
CA ASN A 152 10.88 -4.21 -27.60
C ASN A 152 9.98 -4.18 -26.36
N VAL A 153 8.91 -3.37 -26.43
CA VAL A 153 7.80 -3.34 -25.48
C VAL A 153 7.11 -4.71 -25.44
N LYS A 154 6.72 -5.18 -24.24
CA LYS A 154 6.07 -6.48 -24.06
C LYS A 154 4.63 -6.41 -24.57
N SER A 155 4.25 -7.28 -25.51
CA SER A 155 2.88 -7.37 -26.00
C SER A 155 2.01 -8.24 -25.08
N LEU A 156 0.70 -8.09 -25.18
CA LEU A 156 -0.28 -8.93 -24.50
C LEU A 156 -0.27 -10.37 -25.06
N ASP A 157 -0.44 -11.34 -24.16
CA ASP A 157 -0.67 -12.75 -24.49
C ASP A 157 -2.18 -12.97 -24.68
N PRO A 158 -2.67 -13.28 -25.89
CA PRO A 158 -4.11 -13.38 -26.16
C PRO A 158 -4.80 -14.51 -25.38
N VAL A 159 -4.05 -15.51 -24.90
CA VAL A 159 -4.60 -16.66 -24.14
C VAL A 159 -4.51 -16.43 -22.64
N SER A 160 -3.42 -15.82 -22.13
CA SER A 160 -3.24 -15.61 -20.68
C SER A 160 -3.64 -14.23 -20.17
N ALA A 161 -3.67 -13.17 -20.98
CA ALA A 161 -4.10 -11.84 -20.54
C ALA A 161 -5.58 -11.79 -20.10
N PRO A 162 -6.57 -12.39 -20.82
CA PRO A 162 -7.96 -12.40 -20.36
C PRO A 162 -8.12 -13.16 -19.04
N LYS A 163 -7.40 -14.28 -18.87
CA LYS A 163 -7.41 -15.07 -17.63
C LYS A 163 -6.88 -14.26 -16.44
N ILE A 164 -5.84 -13.44 -16.63
CA ILE A 164 -5.32 -12.53 -15.60
C ILE A 164 -6.35 -11.43 -15.27
N LYS A 165 -7.00 -10.83 -16.28
CA LYS A 165 -8.06 -9.82 -16.09
C LYS A 165 -9.22 -10.37 -15.25
N ASN A 166 -9.71 -11.56 -15.60
CA ASN A 166 -10.75 -12.26 -14.84
C ASN A 166 -10.32 -12.55 -13.40
N LEU A 167 -9.06 -12.90 -13.17
CA LEU A 167 -8.52 -13.19 -11.84
C LEU A 167 -8.50 -11.94 -10.94
N PHE A 168 -8.11 -10.79 -11.49
CA PHE A 168 -8.24 -9.50 -10.80
C PHE A 168 -9.70 -9.13 -10.53
N GLN A 169 -10.61 -9.35 -11.49
CA GLN A 169 -12.05 -9.10 -11.31
C GLN A 169 -12.65 -9.95 -10.18
N LEU A 170 -12.44 -11.28 -10.21
CA LEU A 170 -12.94 -12.18 -9.17
C LEU A 170 -12.35 -11.86 -7.80
N TYR A 171 -11.07 -11.51 -7.69
CA TYR A 171 -10.49 -11.06 -6.43
C TYR A 171 -11.08 -9.72 -5.98
N SER A 172 -11.30 -8.77 -6.90
CA SER A 172 -11.86 -7.45 -6.60
C SER A 172 -13.30 -7.46 -6.08
N SER A 173 -14.03 -8.58 -6.27
CA SER A 173 -15.36 -8.79 -5.69
C SER A 173 -15.35 -8.92 -4.15
N GLY A 174 -14.20 -9.28 -3.57
CA GLY A 174 -14.09 -9.64 -2.14
C GLY A 174 -14.81 -10.93 -1.74
N LEU A 175 -15.46 -11.63 -2.69
CA LEU A 175 -16.12 -12.92 -2.45
C LEU A 175 -15.11 -14.09 -2.46
N HIS A 176 -14.10 -14.02 -3.34
CA HIS A 176 -13.19 -15.14 -3.59
C HIS A 176 -11.85 -15.05 -2.86
N GLY A 177 -11.50 -16.12 -2.16
CA GLY A 177 -10.21 -16.25 -1.49
C GLY A 177 -9.07 -16.62 -2.45
N ILE A 178 -7.82 -16.29 -2.09
CA ILE A 178 -6.62 -16.61 -2.90
C ILE A 178 -6.49 -18.11 -3.22
N ASN A 179 -7.03 -19.01 -2.37
CA ASN A 179 -7.05 -20.45 -2.67
C ASN A 179 -8.03 -20.79 -3.79
N GLU A 180 -9.28 -20.30 -3.73
CA GLU A 180 -10.28 -20.50 -4.79
C GLU A 180 -9.77 -19.97 -6.14
N LEU A 181 -9.01 -18.87 -6.12
CA LEU A 181 -8.35 -18.33 -7.32
C LEU A 181 -7.18 -19.18 -7.85
N VAL A 182 -6.56 -20.03 -7.02
CA VAL A 182 -5.62 -21.07 -7.50
C VAL A 182 -6.41 -22.17 -8.21
N ASP A 183 -7.49 -22.65 -7.59
CA ASP A 183 -8.30 -23.74 -8.13
C ASP A 183 -8.97 -23.32 -9.45
N MET A 184 -9.50 -22.09 -9.53
CA MET A 184 -10.03 -21.49 -10.77
C MET A 184 -8.95 -21.28 -11.83
N ALA A 185 -7.74 -20.83 -11.46
CA ALA A 185 -6.64 -20.67 -12.41
C ALA A 185 -6.17 -22.03 -12.97
N GLU A 186 -6.18 -23.09 -12.16
CA GLU A 186 -5.88 -24.46 -12.59
C GLU A 186 -6.97 -24.97 -13.55
N ASN A 187 -8.26 -24.78 -13.23
CA ASN A 187 -9.39 -25.11 -14.10
C ASN A 187 -9.38 -24.35 -15.45
N TRP A 188 -8.91 -23.09 -15.46
CA TRP A 188 -8.75 -22.31 -16.70
C TRP A 188 -7.48 -22.67 -17.49
N GLY A 189 -6.64 -23.60 -17.01
CA GLY A 189 -5.36 -23.92 -17.64
C GLY A 189 -4.39 -22.74 -17.67
N LEU A 190 -4.36 -21.93 -16.60
CA LEU A 190 -3.42 -20.82 -16.46
C LEU A 190 -2.13 -21.30 -15.79
N THR A 191 -1.16 -21.72 -16.61
CA THR A 191 0.15 -22.18 -16.14
C THR A 191 1.16 -21.05 -15.94
N ASN A 192 2.21 -21.30 -15.16
CA ASN A 192 3.39 -20.43 -15.15
C ASN A 192 4.24 -20.61 -16.42
N LYS A 193 5.21 -19.73 -16.66
CA LYS A 193 6.11 -19.74 -17.85
C LYS A 193 7.13 -20.92 -17.89
N ARG A 194 6.88 -22.01 -17.15
CA ARG A 194 7.54 -23.33 -17.23
C ARG A 194 6.54 -24.48 -17.46
N GLY A 195 5.24 -24.21 -17.65
CA GLY A 195 4.19 -25.23 -17.82
C GLY A 195 3.57 -25.75 -16.52
N ASN A 196 4.20 -25.54 -15.37
CA ASN A 196 3.64 -25.98 -14.08
C ASN A 196 2.50 -25.05 -13.62
N LYS A 197 1.60 -25.55 -12.76
CA LYS A 197 0.53 -24.76 -12.16
C LYS A 197 1.04 -23.58 -11.31
N ILE A 198 0.18 -22.58 -11.15
CA ILE A 198 0.49 -21.38 -10.35
C ILE A 198 0.17 -21.68 -8.87
N THR A 199 1.15 -21.45 -7.99
CA THR A 199 0.96 -21.63 -6.54
C THR A 199 0.25 -20.44 -5.91
N ARG A 200 -0.26 -20.61 -4.67
CA ARG A 200 -0.80 -19.51 -3.85
C ARG A 200 0.10 -18.26 -3.82
N ASN A 201 1.42 -18.45 -3.71
CA ASN A 201 2.39 -17.36 -3.73
C ASN A 201 2.55 -16.75 -5.13
N GLY A 202 2.38 -17.54 -6.20
CA GLY A 202 2.32 -17.04 -7.58
C GLY A 202 1.11 -16.14 -7.81
N ILE A 203 -0.09 -16.56 -7.38
CA ILE A 203 -1.30 -15.73 -7.43
C ILE A 203 -1.11 -14.44 -6.60
N SER A 204 -0.57 -14.56 -5.39
CA SER A 204 -0.26 -13.40 -4.56
C SER A 204 0.77 -12.46 -5.24
N THR A 205 1.75 -12.99 -5.96
CA THR A 205 2.72 -12.17 -6.72
C THR A 205 2.07 -11.46 -7.90
N ILE A 206 1.14 -12.12 -8.60
CA ILE A 206 0.36 -11.50 -9.69
C ILE A 206 -0.47 -10.33 -9.15
N LEU A 207 -1.24 -10.55 -8.09
CA LEU A 207 -2.17 -9.57 -7.52
C LEU A 207 -1.50 -8.32 -6.93
N HIS A 208 -0.20 -8.37 -6.59
CA HIS A 208 0.57 -7.22 -6.07
C HIS A 208 1.57 -6.64 -7.09
N ASN A 209 1.56 -7.11 -8.35
CA ASN A 209 2.49 -6.62 -9.37
C ASN A 209 1.88 -5.41 -10.12
N PRO A 210 2.42 -4.18 -9.95
CA PRO A 210 1.84 -2.99 -10.58
C PRO A 210 1.98 -2.97 -12.11
N PHE A 211 2.80 -3.86 -12.68
CA PHE A 211 2.97 -4.01 -14.13
C PHE A 211 1.63 -4.17 -14.86
N TYR A 212 0.64 -4.80 -14.24
CA TYR A 212 -0.66 -5.07 -14.85
C TYR A 212 -1.50 -3.82 -15.13
N PHE A 213 -1.26 -2.69 -14.45
CA PHE A 213 -1.89 -1.40 -14.76
C PHE A 213 -0.94 -0.41 -15.47
N GLY A 214 0.25 -0.86 -15.87
CA GLY A 214 1.21 -0.05 -16.66
C GLY A 214 2.45 0.43 -15.91
N LEU A 215 2.63 0.14 -14.61
CA LEU A 215 3.76 0.66 -13.82
C LEU A 215 4.84 -0.41 -13.55
N ILE A 216 6.09 -0.10 -13.89
CA ILE A 216 7.25 -0.99 -13.71
C ILE A 216 7.93 -0.71 -12.36
N LYS A 217 7.90 -1.69 -11.45
CA LYS A 217 8.57 -1.60 -10.14
C LYS A 217 9.79 -2.52 -10.02
N LEU A 218 10.92 -1.99 -9.57
CA LEU A 218 12.14 -2.76 -9.32
C LEU A 218 12.17 -3.35 -7.92
N ARG A 219 12.05 -4.68 -7.82
CA ARG A 219 12.10 -5.41 -6.53
C ARG A 219 13.44 -5.28 -5.77
N THR A 220 14.50 -4.81 -6.43
CA THR A 220 15.85 -4.68 -5.85
C THR A 220 16.12 -3.31 -5.21
N THR A 221 15.43 -2.27 -5.66
CA THR A 221 15.69 -0.87 -5.27
C THR A 221 14.43 -0.14 -4.79
N GLY A 222 13.25 -0.69 -5.06
CA GLY A 222 11.95 -0.06 -4.76
C GLY A 222 11.50 0.95 -5.82
N GLU A 223 12.40 1.37 -6.71
CA GLU A 223 12.17 2.36 -7.76
C GLU A 223 11.01 1.99 -8.69
N GLU A 224 10.25 3.00 -9.11
CA GLU A 224 9.07 2.89 -9.97
C GLU A 224 9.27 3.72 -11.25
N PHE A 225 8.82 3.18 -12.38
CA PHE A 225 8.95 3.76 -13.72
C PHE A 225 7.63 3.55 -14.47
N GLU A 226 7.22 4.52 -15.29
CA GLU A 226 6.09 4.36 -16.20
C GLU A 226 6.45 3.34 -17.29
N GLY A 227 5.56 2.38 -17.55
CA GLY A 227 5.76 1.33 -18.55
C GLY A 227 5.10 1.69 -19.88
N ALA A 228 5.81 1.44 -20.98
CA ALA A 228 5.33 1.71 -22.33
C ALA A 228 4.44 0.57 -22.90
N HIS A 229 4.01 -0.39 -22.06
CA HIS A 229 3.27 -1.59 -22.44
C HIS A 229 1.77 -1.48 -22.12
N ASP A 230 0.93 -2.15 -22.91
CA ASP A 230 -0.52 -2.12 -22.72
C ASP A 230 -0.94 -2.71 -21.35
N PRO A 231 -1.74 -2.00 -20.54
CA PRO A 231 -2.23 -2.52 -19.26
C PRO A 231 -3.35 -3.55 -19.45
N ILE A 232 -3.34 -4.62 -18.65
CA ILE A 232 -4.41 -5.65 -18.61
C ILE A 232 -5.60 -5.16 -17.76
N ILE A 233 -5.35 -4.31 -16.77
CA ILE A 233 -6.34 -3.82 -15.80
C ILE A 233 -6.22 -2.30 -15.62
N SER A 234 -7.31 -1.64 -15.21
CA SER A 234 -7.24 -0.26 -14.75
C SER A 234 -6.59 -0.17 -13.37
N LYS A 235 -6.00 1.00 -13.07
CA LYS A 235 -5.45 1.32 -11.75
C LYS A 235 -6.49 1.10 -10.63
N GLU A 236 -7.73 1.54 -10.83
CA GLU A 236 -8.84 1.33 -9.88
C GLU A 236 -9.08 -0.14 -9.52
N LEU A 237 -8.90 -1.07 -10.48
CA LEU A 237 -9.11 -2.49 -10.24
C LEU A 237 -7.94 -3.09 -9.45
N PHE A 238 -6.73 -2.60 -9.69
CA PHE A 238 -5.55 -2.93 -8.89
C PHE A 238 -5.65 -2.40 -7.46
N ASP A 239 -6.08 -1.14 -7.30
CA ASP A 239 -6.21 -0.49 -5.99
C ASP A 239 -7.31 -1.17 -5.14
N ARG A 240 -8.45 -1.54 -5.77
CA ARG A 240 -9.46 -2.41 -5.14
C ARG A 240 -8.88 -3.75 -4.68
N ALA A 241 -8.06 -4.41 -5.50
CA ALA A 241 -7.37 -5.63 -5.11
C ALA A 241 -6.41 -5.43 -3.92
N GLN A 242 -5.67 -4.32 -3.85
CA GLN A 242 -4.79 -4.02 -2.69
C GLN A 242 -5.60 -3.80 -1.41
N VAL A 243 -6.72 -3.07 -1.49
CA VAL A 243 -7.63 -2.82 -0.35
C VAL A 243 -8.19 -4.13 0.24
N ILE A 244 -8.44 -5.13 -0.60
CA ILE A 244 -8.87 -6.48 -0.18
C ILE A 244 -7.70 -7.28 0.42
N ALA A 245 -6.52 -7.22 -0.20
CA ALA A 245 -5.30 -7.88 0.29
C ALA A 245 -4.87 -7.39 1.69
N LEU A 246 -5.02 -6.09 1.96
CA LEU A 246 -4.84 -5.46 3.29
C LEU A 246 -5.85 -5.92 4.35
N GLY A 247 -6.81 -6.78 3.98
CA GLY A 247 -7.71 -7.45 4.92
C GLY A 247 -8.96 -6.66 5.30
N LYS A 248 -9.19 -5.46 4.72
CA LYS A 248 -10.40 -4.66 4.95
C LYS A 248 -11.68 -5.38 4.52
N TYR A 249 -11.60 -6.32 3.56
CA TYR A 249 -12.74 -6.99 2.92
C TYR A 249 -12.73 -8.54 3.01
N ASN A 250 -11.80 -9.15 3.73
CA ASN A 250 -11.64 -10.62 3.72
C ASN A 250 -12.83 -11.37 4.38
N LYS A 251 -13.80 -11.82 3.57
CA LYS A 251 -14.92 -12.70 3.95
C LYS A 251 -14.41 -14.12 4.25
N ARG A 252 -13.69 -14.29 5.37
CA ARG A 252 -13.25 -15.62 5.86
C ARG A 252 -14.46 -16.54 5.97
N ASN A 253 -14.44 -17.72 5.35
CA ASN A 253 -15.51 -18.71 5.48
C ASN A 253 -15.72 -19.10 6.95
N VAL A 254 -16.81 -18.61 7.56
CA VAL A 254 -17.14 -18.82 8.97
C VAL A 254 -18.15 -19.96 9.08
N ARG A 255 -17.75 -21.10 9.65
CA ARG A 255 -18.67 -22.23 9.88
C ARG A 255 -19.87 -21.86 10.77
N HIS A 256 -19.70 -20.89 11.67
CA HIS A 256 -20.77 -20.38 12.56
C HIS A 256 -20.71 -18.83 12.65
N ASP A 257 -21.58 -18.14 11.92
CA ASP A 257 -21.57 -16.68 11.83
C ASP A 257 -22.60 -16.02 12.78
N PHE A 258 -22.20 -15.81 14.03
CA PHE A 258 -23.03 -15.28 15.12
C PHE A 258 -23.21 -13.75 15.09
N LEU A 259 -24.40 -13.22 15.37
CA LEU A 259 -24.72 -11.78 15.17
C LEU A 259 -23.70 -10.84 15.83
N TYR A 260 -23.46 -10.96 17.13
CA TYR A 260 -22.58 -10.09 17.90
C TYR A 260 -21.10 -10.52 17.94
N ARG A 261 -20.64 -11.34 16.99
CA ARG A 261 -19.27 -11.86 16.93
C ARG A 261 -18.22 -10.73 16.90
N LYS A 262 -17.37 -10.68 17.94
CA LYS A 262 -16.39 -9.60 18.22
C LYS A 262 -16.99 -8.21 18.50
N CYS A 263 -18.31 -8.09 18.71
CA CYS A 263 -18.94 -6.85 19.17
C CYS A 263 -18.90 -6.77 20.71
N ILE A 264 -19.45 -7.79 21.40
CA ILE A 264 -19.49 -7.78 22.88
C ILE A 264 -18.10 -8.09 23.45
N ARG A 265 -17.63 -7.25 24.39
CA ARG A 265 -16.42 -7.40 25.21
C ARG A 265 -16.80 -7.70 26.66
N CYS A 266 -15.99 -8.48 27.35
CA CYS A 266 -16.14 -8.73 28.79
C CYS A 266 -15.64 -7.52 29.58
N GLY A 267 -16.48 -6.90 30.43
CA GLY A 267 -16.08 -5.73 31.23
C GLY A 267 -14.87 -6.00 32.12
N LEU A 268 -14.82 -7.18 32.76
CA LEU A 268 -13.71 -7.57 33.65
C LEU A 268 -12.39 -7.84 32.91
N CYS A 269 -12.38 -8.77 31.95
CA CYS A 269 -11.13 -9.22 31.30
C CYS A 269 -10.87 -8.63 29.90
N LYS A 270 -11.68 -7.67 29.44
CA LYS A 270 -11.63 -6.92 28.16
C LYS A 270 -11.63 -7.72 26.84
N LYS A 271 -11.53 -9.06 26.87
CA LYS A 271 -11.63 -9.95 25.70
C LYS A 271 -13.06 -10.02 25.16
N SER A 272 -13.22 -10.25 23.86
CA SER A 272 -14.54 -10.50 23.24
C SER A 272 -15.18 -11.79 23.76
N LEU A 273 -16.51 -11.80 23.91
CA LEU A 273 -17.27 -13.03 24.16
C LEU A 273 -17.39 -13.84 22.86
N ILE A 274 -17.53 -15.16 23.02
CA ILE A 274 -17.63 -16.14 21.94
C ILE A 274 -19.05 -16.70 21.91
N GLY A 275 -19.61 -16.82 20.70
CA GLY A 275 -20.95 -17.37 20.49
C GLY A 275 -20.95 -18.90 20.50
N GLU A 276 -21.93 -19.49 21.17
CA GLU A 276 -22.19 -20.93 21.27
C GLU A 276 -23.70 -21.16 21.04
N LYS A 277 -24.09 -22.13 20.20
CA LYS A 277 -25.50 -22.53 20.06
C LYS A 277 -25.82 -23.68 21.02
N GLN A 278 -26.91 -23.56 21.78
CA GLN A 278 -27.37 -24.60 22.71
C GLN A 278 -28.90 -24.68 22.68
N LYS A 279 -29.45 -25.86 22.37
CA LYS A 279 -30.90 -26.12 22.26
C LYS A 279 -31.67 -25.06 21.45
N GLY A 280 -31.17 -24.73 20.26
CA GLY A 280 -31.75 -23.71 19.36
C GLY A 280 -31.28 -22.27 19.62
N HIS A 281 -31.09 -21.87 20.88
CA HIS A 281 -30.72 -20.50 21.26
C HIS A 281 -29.22 -20.21 21.09
N THR A 282 -28.88 -18.95 20.83
CA THR A 282 -27.50 -18.43 20.83
C THR A 282 -27.14 -17.84 22.19
N TYR A 283 -26.00 -18.25 22.74
CA TYR A 283 -25.40 -17.72 23.96
C TYR A 283 -24.02 -17.12 23.67
N TYR A 284 -23.67 -16.02 24.35
CA TYR A 284 -22.33 -15.44 24.34
C TYR A 284 -21.63 -15.71 25.69
N ARG A 285 -20.44 -16.30 25.64
CA ARG A 285 -19.66 -16.74 26.80
C ARG A 285 -18.28 -16.07 26.86
N CYS A 286 -17.84 -15.70 28.05
CA CYS A 286 -16.43 -15.37 28.31
C CYS A 286 -15.63 -16.68 28.55
N GLN A 287 -14.60 -16.94 27.75
CA GLN A 287 -13.77 -18.15 27.86
C GLN A 287 -12.46 -17.94 28.66
N THR A 288 -12.32 -16.84 29.39
CA THR A 288 -11.17 -16.63 30.29
C THR A 288 -11.37 -17.40 31.60
N LYS A 289 -10.48 -18.37 31.87
CA LYS A 289 -10.42 -19.08 33.16
C LYS A 289 -10.38 -18.07 34.32
N GLY A 290 -11.18 -18.31 35.36
CA GLY A 290 -11.26 -17.43 36.55
C GLY A 290 -12.05 -16.13 36.38
N CYS A 291 -12.65 -15.84 35.21
CA CYS A 291 -13.45 -14.64 35.02
C CYS A 291 -14.89 -14.83 35.56
N ALA A 292 -15.35 -13.92 36.42
CA ALA A 292 -16.70 -13.96 37.00
C ALA A 292 -17.84 -13.58 36.02
N THR A 293 -17.52 -13.05 34.84
CA THR A 293 -18.52 -12.71 33.81
C THR A 293 -19.13 -13.97 33.20
N LYS A 294 -20.42 -14.20 33.52
CA LYS A 294 -21.24 -15.34 33.07
C LYS A 294 -21.63 -15.25 31.58
N THR A 295 -22.54 -16.11 31.15
CA THR A 295 -23.14 -16.11 29.80
C THR A 295 -24.31 -15.14 29.67
N ILE A 296 -24.49 -14.53 28.50
CA ILE A 296 -25.68 -13.76 28.10
C ILE A 296 -26.36 -14.40 26.89
N ARG A 297 -27.70 -14.32 26.79
CA ARG A 297 -28.48 -14.76 25.62
C ARG A 297 -28.48 -13.70 24.53
N GLU A 298 -28.53 -14.11 23.27
CA GLU A 298 -28.63 -13.19 22.13
C GLU A 298 -29.92 -12.34 22.15
N GLU A 299 -31.05 -12.91 22.59
CA GLU A 299 -32.32 -12.21 22.87
C GLU A 299 -32.11 -10.92 23.68
N VAL A 300 -31.55 -11.03 24.88
CA VAL A 300 -31.32 -9.91 25.82
C VAL A 300 -30.37 -8.84 25.24
N VAL A 301 -29.46 -9.22 24.34
CA VAL A 301 -28.60 -8.25 23.63
C VAL A 301 -29.38 -7.53 22.52
N ASN A 302 -30.29 -8.23 21.82
CA ASN A 302 -31.17 -7.60 20.84
C ASN A 302 -32.10 -6.58 21.50
N ASP A 303 -32.65 -6.88 22.68
CA ASP A 303 -33.59 -6.00 23.39
C ASP A 303 -32.95 -4.67 23.79
N VAL A 304 -31.79 -4.72 24.47
CA VAL A 304 -31.03 -3.52 24.89
C VAL A 304 -30.51 -2.73 23.68
N VAL A 305 -30.15 -3.41 22.58
CA VAL A 305 -29.78 -2.74 21.31
C VAL A 305 -31.01 -2.10 20.66
N SER A 306 -32.19 -2.72 20.74
CA SER A 306 -33.44 -2.16 20.21
C SER A 306 -33.83 -0.88 20.95
N GLU A 307 -33.76 -0.91 22.27
CA GLU A 307 -34.01 0.25 23.14
C GLU A 307 -33.04 1.40 22.85
N TYR A 308 -31.74 1.10 22.74
CA TYR A 308 -30.72 2.07 22.40
C TYR A 308 -30.87 2.65 20.97
N LEU A 309 -31.28 1.85 19.99
CA LEU A 309 -31.61 2.34 18.65
C LEU A 309 -32.86 3.23 18.65
N ASN A 310 -33.85 2.98 19.54
CA ASN A 310 -34.98 3.89 19.71
C ASN A 310 -34.52 5.27 20.22
N SER A 311 -33.63 5.31 21.22
CA SER A 311 -33.18 6.59 21.80
C SER A 311 -32.33 7.43 20.84
N ILE A 312 -31.66 6.82 19.87
CA ILE A 312 -30.96 7.53 18.76
C ILE A 312 -31.92 8.03 17.67
N THR A 313 -33.01 7.30 17.40
CA THR A 313 -33.87 7.56 16.22
C THR A 313 -34.46 8.98 16.30
N ILE A 314 -34.35 9.73 15.20
CA ILE A 314 -34.80 11.13 15.10
C ILE A 314 -36.21 11.18 14.50
N THR A 315 -37.07 12.04 15.04
CA THR A 315 -38.45 12.26 14.55
C THR A 315 -38.49 13.25 13.38
N GLU A 316 -39.61 13.30 12.66
CA GLU A 316 -39.77 14.20 11.49
C GLU A 316 -39.59 15.68 11.85
N VAL A 317 -40.10 16.09 13.02
CA VAL A 317 -40.03 17.46 13.52
C VAL A 317 -38.58 17.84 13.86
N GLU A 318 -37.86 16.94 14.53
CA GLU A 318 -36.43 17.15 14.84
C GLU A 318 -35.57 17.18 13.57
N PHE A 319 -35.90 16.40 12.54
CA PHE A 319 -35.21 16.41 11.26
C PHE A 319 -35.38 17.75 10.52
N GLU A 320 -36.61 18.25 10.40
CA GLU A 320 -36.87 19.55 9.75
C GLU A 320 -36.29 20.73 10.55
N ASN A 321 -36.32 20.67 11.89
CA ASN A 321 -35.65 21.67 12.75
C ASN A 321 -34.11 21.64 12.60
N ALA A 322 -33.49 20.46 12.53
CA ALA A 322 -32.05 20.36 12.28
C ALA A 322 -31.68 20.87 10.89
N LYS A 323 -32.53 20.61 9.88
CA LYS A 323 -32.38 21.04 8.49
C LYS A 323 -32.52 22.56 8.32
N SER A 324 -33.41 23.23 9.04
CA SER A 324 -33.52 24.70 9.03
C SER A 324 -32.31 25.36 9.69
N LEU A 325 -31.91 24.90 10.88
CA LEU A 325 -30.71 25.38 11.59
C LEU A 325 -29.42 25.19 10.77
N LEU A 326 -29.26 24.05 10.10
CA LEU A 326 -28.18 23.82 9.15
C LEU A 326 -28.24 24.80 7.98
N GLY A 327 -29.42 25.03 7.39
CA GLY A 327 -29.62 25.97 6.28
C GLY A 327 -29.30 27.43 6.65
N GLU A 328 -29.48 27.84 7.91
CA GLU A 328 -29.03 29.15 8.39
C GLU A 328 -27.52 29.23 8.60
N SER A 329 -26.92 28.21 9.19
CA SER A 329 -25.47 28.12 9.40
C SER A 329 -24.71 28.07 8.07
N VAL A 330 -25.25 27.38 7.07
CA VAL A 330 -24.75 27.37 5.68
C VAL A 330 -24.71 28.80 5.11
N LYS A 331 -25.82 29.54 5.12
CA LYS A 331 -25.86 30.92 4.61
C LYS A 331 -24.87 31.85 5.33
N LYS A 332 -24.74 31.72 6.65
CA LYS A 332 -23.76 32.47 7.45
C LYS A 332 -22.31 32.12 7.07
N ALA A 333 -22.02 30.86 6.73
CA ALA A 333 -20.73 30.43 6.23
C ALA A 333 -20.46 30.91 4.79
N GLU A 334 -21.41 30.75 3.87
CA GLU A 334 -21.34 31.25 2.49
C GLU A 334 -21.07 32.76 2.45
N GLU A 335 -21.80 33.55 3.25
CA GLU A 335 -21.58 34.98 3.38
C GLU A 335 -20.18 35.33 3.89
N ASN A 336 -19.66 34.60 4.87
CA ASN A 336 -18.34 34.85 5.44
C ASN A 336 -17.22 34.45 4.48
N ASN A 337 -17.36 33.29 3.82
CA ASN A 337 -16.43 32.81 2.80
C ASN A 337 -16.38 33.79 1.62
N LYS A 338 -17.53 34.31 1.16
CA LYS A 338 -17.58 35.38 0.15
C LYS A 338 -16.84 36.64 0.61
N LYS A 339 -17.13 37.15 1.82
CA LYS A 339 -16.45 38.33 2.42
C LYS A 339 -14.95 38.12 2.66
N GLN A 340 -14.46 36.87 2.68
CA GLN A 340 -13.03 36.54 2.77
C GLN A 340 -12.40 36.44 1.37
N ARG A 341 -13.08 35.76 0.43
CA ARG A 341 -12.68 35.63 -0.97
C ARG A 341 -12.49 37.00 -1.65
N GLU A 342 -13.44 37.92 -1.46
CA GLU A 342 -13.37 39.30 -1.95
C GLU A 342 -12.13 40.07 -1.44
N LYS A 343 -11.65 39.78 -0.22
CA LYS A 343 -10.43 40.39 0.34
C LYS A 343 -9.18 39.79 -0.28
N LEU A 344 -9.13 38.47 -0.47
CA LEU A 344 -7.98 37.78 -1.07
C LEU A 344 -7.81 38.14 -2.56
N GLU A 345 -8.91 38.29 -3.31
CA GLU A 345 -8.89 38.81 -4.68
C GLU A 345 -8.40 40.28 -4.73
N PHE A 346 -8.78 41.10 -3.75
CA PHE A 346 -8.27 42.47 -3.63
C PHE A 346 -6.78 42.53 -3.27
N GLU A 347 -6.26 41.61 -2.46
CA GLU A 347 -4.81 41.49 -2.25
C GLU A 347 -4.08 40.97 -3.50
N GLN A 348 -4.67 40.02 -4.23
CA GLN A 348 -4.09 39.48 -5.46
C GLN A 348 -3.96 40.57 -6.55
N SER A 349 -5.00 41.38 -6.77
CA SER A 349 -4.93 42.50 -7.74
C SER A 349 -3.90 43.57 -7.35
N LYS A 350 -3.70 43.85 -6.05
CA LYS A 350 -2.60 44.73 -5.59
C LYS A 350 -1.22 44.17 -5.91
N ILE A 351 -1.03 42.85 -5.83
CA ILE A 351 0.24 42.20 -6.18
C ILE A 351 0.45 42.19 -7.70
N GLU A 352 -0.59 42.01 -8.50
CA GLU A 352 -0.52 42.12 -9.96
C GLU A 352 -0.17 43.55 -10.41
N ASN A 353 -0.81 44.56 -9.84
CA ASN A 353 -0.45 45.97 -10.10
C ASN A 353 1.01 46.27 -9.68
N ARG A 354 1.50 45.70 -8.57
CA ARG A 354 2.92 45.82 -8.18
C ARG A 354 3.88 45.12 -9.14
N LEU A 355 3.50 43.96 -9.69
CA LEU A 355 4.29 43.25 -10.70
C LEU A 355 4.37 44.04 -12.01
N ASN A 356 3.29 44.73 -12.41
CA ASN A 356 3.29 45.60 -13.59
C ASN A 356 4.21 46.81 -13.39
N ILE A 357 4.07 47.54 -12.28
CA ILE A 357 4.94 48.68 -11.92
C ILE A 357 6.42 48.25 -11.81
N LEU A 358 6.69 47.04 -11.31
CA LEU A 358 8.05 46.49 -11.24
C LEU A 358 8.63 46.18 -12.63
N ALA A 359 7.79 45.80 -13.60
CA ALA A 359 8.21 45.59 -14.99
C ALA A 359 8.44 46.92 -15.73
N GLU A 360 7.56 47.92 -15.54
CA GLU A 360 7.73 49.27 -16.08
C GLU A 360 9.06 49.89 -15.63
N LYS A 361 9.37 49.83 -14.32
CA LYS A 361 10.64 50.33 -13.78
C LYS A 361 11.90 49.62 -14.29
N LEU A 362 11.79 48.36 -14.72
CA LEU A 362 12.90 47.64 -15.36
C LEU A 362 13.11 48.12 -16.80
N LEU A 363 12.01 48.39 -17.54
CA LEU A 363 12.07 48.96 -18.89
C LEU A 363 12.69 50.37 -18.88
N ASP A 364 12.39 51.16 -17.85
CA ASP A 364 12.99 52.48 -17.60
C ASP A 364 14.43 52.42 -17.03
N GLN A 365 14.99 51.22 -16.85
CA GLN A 365 16.34 50.97 -16.29
C GLN A 365 16.58 51.57 -14.88
N LEU A 366 15.52 51.66 -14.07
CA LEU A 366 15.54 52.25 -12.72
C LEU A 366 15.88 51.25 -11.59
N ILE A 367 16.14 49.97 -11.93
CA ILE A 367 16.38 48.86 -10.99
C ILE A 367 17.39 47.91 -11.64
N GLU A 368 18.34 47.37 -10.87
CA GLU A 368 19.29 46.35 -11.34
C GLU A 368 18.62 44.96 -11.48
N ASP A 369 19.10 44.13 -12.42
CA ASP A 369 18.51 42.81 -12.73
C ASP A 369 18.40 41.89 -11.51
N ASP A 370 19.39 41.91 -10.62
CA ASP A 370 19.42 41.11 -9.39
C ASP A 370 18.37 41.57 -8.36
N GLU A 371 18.19 42.89 -8.17
CA GLU A 371 17.13 43.42 -7.31
C GLU A 371 15.75 43.12 -7.88
N TYR A 372 15.58 43.26 -9.20
CA TYR A 372 14.35 42.91 -9.90
C TYR A 372 14.01 41.42 -9.72
N ALA A 373 14.99 40.52 -9.85
CA ALA A 373 14.80 39.08 -9.65
C ALA A 373 14.33 38.76 -8.22
N ILE A 374 14.95 39.36 -7.21
CA ILE A 374 14.56 39.20 -5.79
C ILE A 374 13.13 39.70 -5.57
N LEU A 375 12.81 40.94 -5.96
CA LEU A 375 11.49 41.54 -5.76
C LEU A 375 10.39 40.76 -6.49
N LYS A 376 10.65 40.31 -7.72
CA LYS A 376 9.74 39.48 -8.51
C LYS A 376 9.48 38.13 -7.85
N SER A 377 10.52 37.48 -7.30
CA SER A 377 10.37 36.19 -6.61
C SER A 377 9.43 36.29 -5.38
N ASN A 378 9.56 37.37 -4.59
CA ASN A 378 8.73 37.63 -3.41
C ASN A 378 7.27 37.98 -3.74
N LEU A 379 7.03 38.70 -4.84
CA LEU A 379 5.67 38.97 -5.31
C LEU A 379 5.01 37.70 -5.90
N LEU A 380 5.77 36.85 -6.59
CA LEU A 380 5.28 35.58 -7.12
C LEU A 380 4.99 34.56 -6.01
N SER A 381 5.83 34.44 -4.98
CA SER A 381 5.57 33.53 -3.85
C SER A 381 4.26 33.90 -3.14
N ARG A 382 4.08 35.17 -2.72
CA ARG A 382 2.83 35.62 -2.09
C ARG A 382 1.61 35.48 -3.02
N LYS A 383 1.77 35.64 -4.34
CA LYS A 383 0.71 35.34 -5.32
C LYS A 383 0.32 33.85 -5.32
N THR A 384 1.27 32.93 -5.16
CA THR A 384 0.96 31.49 -5.04
C THR A 384 0.40 31.08 -3.69
N GLU A 385 0.69 31.81 -2.61
CA GLU A 385 0.04 31.63 -1.31
C GLU A 385 -1.43 32.06 -1.39
N LEU A 386 -1.71 33.29 -1.83
CA LEU A 386 -3.08 33.80 -1.97
C LEU A 386 -3.96 32.92 -2.88
N LYS A 387 -3.38 32.29 -3.91
CA LYS A 387 -4.13 31.32 -4.73
C LYS A 387 -4.55 30.10 -3.92
N LYS A 388 -3.66 29.50 -3.13
CA LYS A 388 -4.00 28.39 -2.24
C LYS A 388 -5.03 28.80 -1.19
N GLU A 389 -4.91 30.00 -0.61
CA GLU A 389 -5.89 30.54 0.34
C GLU A 389 -7.30 30.71 -0.29
N ILE A 390 -7.40 30.96 -1.59
CA ILE A 390 -8.67 30.99 -2.34
C ILE A 390 -9.13 29.56 -2.68
N ASP A 391 -8.24 28.72 -3.23
CA ASP A 391 -8.52 27.32 -3.56
C ASP A 391 -9.03 26.55 -2.32
N GLU A 392 -8.48 26.82 -1.13
CA GLU A 392 -8.90 26.25 0.15
C GLU A 392 -10.28 26.72 0.63
N ILE A 393 -10.77 27.88 0.17
CA ILE A 393 -12.15 28.35 0.45
C ILE A 393 -13.12 27.71 -0.52
N ASP A 394 -12.82 27.71 -1.82
CA ASP A 394 -13.69 27.16 -2.86
C ASP A 394 -13.89 25.63 -2.68
N ASN A 395 -12.94 24.91 -2.05
CA ASN A 395 -13.08 23.49 -1.72
C ASN A 395 -13.89 23.17 -0.44
N GLN A 396 -14.41 24.16 0.31
CA GLN A 396 -15.11 23.90 1.59
C GLN A 396 -16.58 23.47 1.47
N GLU A 397 -17.21 23.56 0.29
CA GLU A 397 -18.67 23.38 0.11
C GLU A 397 -19.24 21.98 0.48
N GLN A 398 -18.40 20.96 0.67
CA GLN A 398 -18.82 19.57 0.40
C GLN A 398 -19.58 18.82 1.52
N ASP A 399 -19.54 19.22 2.80
CA ASP A 399 -20.05 18.33 3.88
C ASP A 399 -21.50 18.60 4.33
N HIS A 400 -22.15 19.69 3.91
CA HIS A 400 -23.54 19.98 4.30
C HIS A 400 -24.55 18.95 3.76
N ASN A 401 -24.38 18.56 2.50
CA ASN A 401 -25.15 17.48 1.88
C ASN A 401 -24.85 16.10 2.52
N SER A 402 -23.69 15.93 3.15
CA SER A 402 -23.38 14.75 3.96
C SER A 402 -24.19 14.74 5.26
N VAL A 403 -24.19 15.84 6.01
CA VAL A 403 -24.91 15.93 7.30
C VAL A 403 -26.42 15.71 7.13
N LEU A 404 -27.05 16.28 6.09
CA LEU A 404 -28.47 16.05 5.82
C LEU A 404 -28.80 14.58 5.52
N LYS A 405 -27.97 13.91 4.70
CA LYS A 405 -28.09 12.46 4.42
C LYS A 405 -27.84 11.60 5.66
N PHE A 406 -26.96 12.03 6.57
CA PHE A 406 -26.76 11.35 7.86
C PHE A 406 -28.02 11.40 8.72
N LEU A 407 -28.63 12.58 8.88
CA LEU A 407 -29.87 12.76 9.63
C LEU A 407 -31.05 11.96 9.02
N GLU A 408 -31.16 11.89 7.69
CA GLU A 408 -32.14 11.08 6.96
C GLU A 408 -31.97 9.56 7.25
N LEU A 409 -30.72 9.09 7.37
CA LEU A 409 -30.43 7.71 7.76
C LEU A 409 -30.81 7.44 9.23
N LEU A 410 -30.67 8.41 10.15
CA LEU A 410 -31.06 8.24 11.56
C LEU A 410 -32.57 8.04 11.75
N LYS A 411 -33.40 8.72 10.96
CA LYS A 411 -34.87 8.55 10.92
C LYS A 411 -35.30 7.10 10.60
N SER A 412 -34.53 6.39 9.77
CA SER A 412 -34.84 5.02 9.33
C SER A 412 -33.99 3.93 9.99
N LEU A 413 -33.05 4.31 10.85
CA LEU A 413 -31.97 3.46 11.39
C LEU A 413 -32.46 2.16 12.03
N LYS A 414 -33.51 2.22 12.87
CA LYS A 414 -34.11 1.04 13.51
C LYS A 414 -34.62 0.02 12.47
N ASN A 415 -35.38 0.50 11.49
CA ASN A 415 -36.00 -0.35 10.46
C ASN A 415 -34.93 -0.91 9.50
N MET A 416 -33.91 -0.11 9.16
CA MET A 416 -32.72 -0.56 8.45
C MET A 416 -31.98 -1.64 9.25
N TYR A 417 -31.81 -1.47 10.57
CA TYR A 417 -31.12 -2.44 11.42
C TYR A 417 -31.85 -3.78 11.44
N PHE A 418 -33.15 -3.83 11.73
CA PHE A 418 -33.88 -5.11 11.81
C PHE A 418 -33.96 -5.84 10.47
N SER A 419 -34.17 -5.11 9.36
CA SER A 419 -34.26 -5.65 7.99
C SER A 419 -32.92 -5.98 7.32
N ALA A 420 -31.78 -5.76 8.01
CA ALA A 420 -30.45 -6.00 7.45
C ALA A 420 -29.93 -7.43 7.66
N GLU A 421 -29.03 -7.86 6.77
CA GLU A 421 -28.22 -9.06 6.96
C GLU A 421 -27.31 -8.95 8.20
N THR A 422 -26.90 -10.11 8.74
CA THR A 422 -26.00 -10.24 9.89
C THR A 422 -24.68 -9.44 9.73
N LEU A 423 -24.14 -9.36 8.51
CA LEU A 423 -22.93 -8.58 8.22
C LEU A 423 -23.16 -7.07 8.32
N LEU A 424 -24.28 -6.58 7.79
CA LEU A 424 -24.65 -5.17 7.84
C LEU A 424 -25.06 -4.75 9.26
N LYS A 425 -25.80 -5.59 9.99
CA LYS A 425 -26.08 -5.41 11.43
C LYS A 425 -24.79 -5.22 12.25
N ARG A 426 -23.73 -5.98 11.97
CA ARG A 426 -22.41 -5.79 12.60
C ARG A 426 -21.70 -4.51 12.20
N LYS A 427 -21.84 -4.03 10.96
CA LYS A 427 -21.29 -2.73 10.54
C LYS A 427 -21.98 -1.62 11.34
N ILE A 428 -23.31 -1.54 11.26
CA ILE A 428 -24.14 -0.55 11.96
C ILE A 428 -23.79 -0.49 13.47
N LEU A 429 -23.74 -1.63 14.16
CA LEU A 429 -23.36 -1.70 15.57
C LEU A 429 -21.97 -1.10 15.86
N LYS A 430 -20.97 -1.36 15.02
CA LYS A 430 -19.60 -0.84 15.20
C LYS A 430 -19.43 0.63 14.81
N THR A 431 -20.33 1.17 13.99
CA THR A 431 -20.36 2.58 13.65
C THR A 431 -20.99 3.41 14.78
N ILE A 432 -21.95 2.84 15.51
CA ILE A 432 -22.66 3.53 16.60
C ILE A 432 -21.98 3.32 17.96
N THR A 433 -21.60 2.09 18.29
CA THR A 433 -21.07 1.70 19.60
C THR A 433 -19.55 1.58 19.58
N SER A 434 -18.88 2.28 20.50
CA SER A 434 -17.42 2.28 20.63
C SER A 434 -16.92 1.05 21.41
N ASN A 435 -17.65 0.64 22.46
CA ASN A 435 -17.58 -0.70 23.05
C ASN A 435 -18.98 -1.18 23.48
N LEU A 436 -19.24 -2.47 23.29
CA LEU A 436 -20.41 -3.16 23.87
C LEU A 436 -19.91 -4.04 25.03
N CYS A 437 -20.00 -3.55 26.26
CA CYS A 437 -19.34 -4.14 27.43
C CYS A 437 -20.33 -4.94 28.30
N PHE A 438 -20.05 -6.23 28.53
CA PHE A 438 -20.82 -7.07 29.44
C PHE A 438 -20.07 -7.31 30.77
N SER A 439 -20.60 -6.70 31.82
CA SER A 439 -20.24 -6.91 33.22
C SER A 439 -21.24 -7.88 33.87
N PRO A 440 -20.96 -8.49 35.04
CA PRO A 440 -21.87 -9.44 35.67
C PRO A 440 -23.30 -8.88 35.79
N ASN A 441 -24.23 -9.51 35.07
CA ASN A 441 -25.65 -9.15 34.92
C ASN A 441 -25.95 -7.72 34.40
N LYS A 442 -24.98 -6.96 33.88
CA LYS A 442 -25.23 -5.65 33.23
C LYS A 442 -24.51 -5.54 31.89
N LEU A 443 -25.28 -5.33 30.84
CA LEU A 443 -24.79 -4.88 29.54
C LEU A 443 -24.69 -3.34 29.57
N VAL A 444 -23.57 -2.80 29.10
CA VAL A 444 -23.28 -1.37 29.02
C VAL A 444 -22.89 -1.06 27.58
N ILE A 445 -23.52 -0.05 27.00
CA ILE A 445 -23.17 0.45 25.67
C ILE A 445 -22.33 1.71 25.85
N GLU A 446 -21.06 1.64 25.50
CA GLU A 446 -20.21 2.81 25.29
C GLU A 446 -20.41 3.26 23.84
N THR A 447 -20.61 4.56 23.64
CA THR A 447 -21.08 5.14 22.39
C THR A 447 -19.98 5.97 21.72
N HIS A 448 -20.15 6.36 20.46
CA HIS A 448 -19.38 7.49 19.91
C HIS A 448 -20.07 8.82 20.26
N HIS A 449 -19.29 9.92 20.36
CA HIS A 449 -19.74 11.22 20.88
C HIS A 449 -21.02 11.76 20.20
N LEU A 450 -21.11 11.63 18.87
CA LEU A 450 -22.30 12.02 18.10
C LEU A 450 -23.58 11.32 18.61
N PHE A 451 -23.50 10.01 18.91
CA PHE A 451 -24.63 9.24 19.44
C PHE A 451 -24.82 9.44 20.95
N TYR A 452 -23.80 9.88 21.69
CA TYR A 452 -23.94 10.29 23.09
C TYR A 452 -24.84 11.52 23.21
N ILE A 453 -24.67 12.53 22.35
CA ILE A 453 -25.54 13.71 22.29
C ILE A 453 -26.99 13.28 21.97
N LEU A 454 -27.18 12.45 20.93
CA LEU A 454 -28.50 11.96 20.53
C LEU A 454 -29.22 11.11 21.60
N THR A 455 -28.48 10.50 22.52
CA THR A 455 -29.06 9.68 23.62
C THR A 455 -29.25 10.45 24.93
N ASN A 456 -28.67 11.64 25.07
CA ASN A 456 -28.81 12.50 26.26
C ASN A 456 -29.51 13.84 25.98
N ARG A 457 -30.06 14.04 24.77
CA ARG A 457 -31.01 15.14 24.47
C ARG A 457 -32.17 15.11 25.49
N GLN A 458 -32.56 16.27 26.00
CA GLN A 458 -33.57 16.35 27.05
C GLN A 458 -35.00 16.30 26.47
N ASP A 459 -35.91 15.65 27.20
CA ASP A 459 -37.35 15.68 26.90
C ASP A 459 -37.96 17.00 27.40
N ALA A 460 -37.62 18.09 26.71
CA ALA A 460 -38.14 19.43 26.96
C ALA A 460 -39.66 19.51 26.68
N HIS A 461 -40.47 19.17 27.67
CA HIS A 461 -41.94 19.18 27.56
C HIS A 461 -42.58 20.57 27.51
N TYR A 462 -41.80 21.65 27.55
CA TYR A 462 -42.26 23.04 27.47
C TYR A 462 -41.29 23.88 26.62
N GLY A 463 -41.85 24.74 25.79
CA GLY A 463 -41.16 25.90 25.23
C GLY A 463 -41.53 27.17 25.98
N ASP A 464 -40.61 28.13 25.94
CA ASP A 464 -40.73 29.55 26.31
C ASP A 464 -40.91 29.99 27.79
N PRO A 465 -40.44 31.22 28.12
CA PRO A 465 -40.01 31.57 29.47
C PRO A 465 -41.09 32.29 30.32
N TYR A 466 -42.26 31.69 30.54
CA TYR A 466 -43.16 32.17 31.60
C TYR A 466 -43.97 31.06 32.28
N ARG A 467 -44.20 31.22 33.59
CA ARG A 467 -44.96 30.23 34.39
C ARG A 467 -46.46 30.26 34.05
N ALA A 468 -47.03 29.05 34.02
CA ALA A 468 -48.46 28.72 34.14
C ALA A 468 -49.37 28.80 32.90
N ARG A 469 -49.32 27.76 32.06
CA ARG A 469 -50.47 26.83 31.81
C ARG A 469 -50.05 25.63 30.95
N SER A 470 -50.90 24.61 30.90
CA SER A 470 -50.83 23.52 29.91
C SER A 470 -52.22 23.01 29.55
N ARG A 471 -52.37 22.43 28.35
CA ARG A 471 -53.38 21.42 27.99
C ARG A 471 -53.09 20.83 26.59
N THR A 472 -53.04 19.50 26.55
CA THR A 472 -53.20 18.62 25.35
C THR A 472 -52.29 18.81 24.12
N GLY A 473 -51.20 18.03 24.07
CA GLY A 473 -50.51 17.59 22.84
C GLY A 473 -49.52 18.58 22.22
N THR A 474 -48.33 18.19 21.76
CA THR A 474 -47.59 16.90 21.85
C THR A 474 -46.12 17.20 22.17
N GLY A 475 -45.44 16.32 22.92
CA GLY A 475 -44.07 16.58 23.39
C GLY A 475 -43.04 16.68 22.27
N THR A 476 -42.56 17.89 21.97
CA THR A 476 -41.47 18.17 21.03
C THR A 476 -40.14 18.26 21.75
N ARG A 477 -39.26 17.29 21.51
CA ARG A 477 -37.85 17.35 21.94
C ARG A 477 -37.13 18.50 21.24
N THR A 478 -36.39 19.30 21.99
CA THR A 478 -35.57 20.39 21.44
C THR A 478 -34.12 19.93 21.26
N PHE A 479 -33.46 20.48 20.23
CA PHE A 479 -32.03 20.32 20.00
C PHE A 479 -31.34 21.66 20.21
N GLU A 480 -30.66 21.81 21.33
CA GLU A 480 -29.64 22.84 21.50
C GLU A 480 -28.29 22.23 21.09
N VAL A 481 -27.68 22.80 20.06
CA VAL A 481 -26.35 22.44 19.58
C VAL A 481 -25.61 23.72 19.23
N GLU A 482 -24.70 24.14 20.11
CA GLU A 482 -23.78 25.24 19.80
C GLU A 482 -22.74 24.76 18.79
N PHE A 483 -22.61 25.49 17.68
CA PHE A 483 -21.63 25.23 16.63
C PHE A 483 -20.60 26.36 16.60
N GLU A 484 -19.43 26.17 17.22
CA GLU A 484 -18.29 27.06 16.99
C GLU A 484 -17.72 26.83 15.58
N ILE A 485 -17.86 27.83 14.72
CA ILE A 485 -17.25 27.88 13.39
C ILE A 485 -16.10 28.87 13.41
N ASN A 486 -14.89 28.45 13.82
CA ASN A 486 -13.63 29.11 13.47
C ASN A 486 -12.37 28.30 13.84
N ASN A 487 -11.48 28.06 12.87
CA ASN A 487 -10.14 27.51 13.13
C ASN A 487 -9.16 28.62 13.58
N ARG A 488 -8.87 28.74 14.88
CA ARG A 488 -7.66 29.43 15.37
C ARG A 488 -7.02 28.73 16.56
N VAL A 489 -5.78 28.28 16.39
CA VAL A 489 -4.97 27.68 17.45
C VAL A 489 -4.17 28.77 18.16
N HIS A 490 -4.49 29.04 19.42
CA HIS A 490 -3.59 29.75 20.34
C HIS A 490 -3.47 28.98 21.65
N LYS A 491 -2.23 28.62 22.03
CA LYS A 491 -1.89 28.13 23.38
C LYS A 491 -1.48 29.30 24.27
N LYS A 492 -2.11 29.43 25.43
CA LYS A 492 -1.41 29.65 26.71
C LYS A 492 -2.29 29.22 27.89
N VAL A 493 -1.67 29.17 29.07
CA VAL A 493 -2.03 28.41 30.28
C VAL A 493 -1.44 29.24 31.44
N ASP A 494 -1.96 29.25 32.67
CA ASP A 494 -3.03 28.41 33.25
C ASP A 494 -4.43 29.09 33.18
N ASP A 495 -5.35 29.18 34.16
CA ASP A 495 -5.30 29.04 35.62
C ASP A 495 -6.55 28.28 36.18
N ASN A 496 -6.46 27.89 37.45
CA ASN A 496 -7.32 27.03 38.26
C ASN A 496 -8.86 27.18 38.14
N SER A 497 -9.52 26.32 37.33
CA SER A 497 -10.81 25.70 37.68
C SER A 497 -11.07 24.44 36.84
N GLY A 498 -11.83 23.49 37.39
CA GLY A 498 -11.91 22.10 36.90
C GLY A 498 -13.01 21.79 35.88
N ASP A 499 -13.21 22.65 34.87
CA ASP A 499 -14.26 22.47 33.86
C ASP A 499 -13.88 21.51 32.73
N ILE A 500 -14.86 20.75 32.24
CA ILE A 500 -14.72 19.79 31.12
C ILE A 500 -15.33 20.40 29.86
N SER A 501 -14.56 21.26 29.18
CA SER A 501 -15.04 22.06 28.04
C SER A 501 -14.02 22.17 26.89
N THR A 502 -13.99 21.17 25.99
CA THR A 502 -13.59 21.32 24.57
C THR A 502 -13.74 19.98 23.82
N LEU A 503 -14.44 19.97 22.68
CA LEU A 503 -14.43 18.81 21.77
C LEU A 503 -14.85 19.18 20.34
N PHE A 504 -13.92 19.06 19.39
CA PHE A 504 -14.08 19.51 18.01
C PHE A 504 -14.95 18.57 17.15
N LEU A 505 -15.95 19.13 16.45
CA LEU A 505 -16.65 18.45 15.36
C LEU A 505 -15.80 18.50 14.07
N TYR A 506 -14.87 17.56 13.92
CA TYR A 506 -14.11 17.42 12.67
C TYR A 506 -14.96 16.75 11.57
N PRO A 507 -15.17 17.37 10.38
CA PRO A 507 -16.00 16.81 9.31
C PRO A 507 -15.52 15.43 8.83
N GLY A 508 -14.21 15.17 8.85
CA GLY A 508 -13.65 13.85 8.53
C GLY A 508 -14.13 12.68 9.41
N GLN A 509 -14.68 12.94 10.60
CA GLN A 509 -15.34 11.92 11.42
C GLN A 509 -16.75 11.60 10.91
N CYS A 510 -17.53 12.62 10.56
CA CYS A 510 -18.83 12.47 9.89
C CYS A 510 -18.64 11.72 8.57
N HIS A 511 -17.64 12.10 7.77
CA HIS A 511 -17.34 11.47 6.49
C HIS A 511 -17.01 9.98 6.61
N ASN A 512 -16.16 9.56 7.56
CA ASN A 512 -15.86 8.14 7.79
C ASN A 512 -17.08 7.32 8.26
N VAL A 513 -17.93 7.89 9.11
CA VAL A 513 -19.21 7.27 9.54
C VAL A 513 -20.16 7.14 8.36
N MET A 514 -20.23 8.17 7.52
CA MET A 514 -21.06 8.26 6.33
C MET A 514 -20.65 7.31 5.21
N GLU A 515 -19.37 7.21 4.86
CA GLU A 515 -18.88 6.23 3.88
C GLU A 515 -19.33 4.81 4.27
N ASN A 516 -19.14 4.43 5.55
CA ASN A 516 -19.48 3.09 6.03
C ASN A 516 -20.99 2.79 6.02
N LEU A 517 -21.84 3.82 6.13
CA LEU A 517 -23.30 3.70 6.05
C LEU A 517 -23.81 3.78 4.59
N ILE A 518 -23.28 4.68 3.77
CA ILE A 518 -23.69 4.86 2.36
C ILE A 518 -23.24 3.66 1.50
N PHE A 519 -22.04 3.10 1.72
CA PHE A 519 -21.65 1.83 1.09
C PHE A 519 -22.60 0.67 1.45
N SER A 520 -23.43 0.77 2.50
CA SER A 520 -24.47 -0.21 2.79
C SER A 520 -25.80 0.03 2.05
N LYS A 521 -26.07 1.29 1.62
CA LYS A 521 -27.20 1.63 0.73
C LYS A 521 -26.87 1.19 -0.72
N THR A 522 -25.66 1.45 -1.22
CA THR A 522 -25.26 1.04 -2.59
C THR A 522 -25.20 -0.48 -2.77
N LEU A 523 -24.67 -1.22 -1.80
CA LEU A 523 -24.68 -2.70 -1.82
C LEU A 523 -26.10 -3.27 -2.02
N LYS A 524 -27.14 -2.67 -1.41
CA LYS A 524 -28.53 -3.07 -1.63
C LYS A 524 -29.00 -2.80 -3.07
N GLN A 525 -28.59 -1.69 -3.69
CA GLN A 525 -28.94 -1.39 -5.08
C GLN A 525 -28.22 -2.29 -6.08
N GLU A 526 -26.94 -2.61 -5.87
CA GLU A 526 -26.20 -3.54 -6.74
C GLU A 526 -26.73 -4.98 -6.62
N GLN A 527 -27.15 -5.42 -5.43
CA GLN A 527 -27.85 -6.71 -5.25
C GLN A 527 -29.23 -6.71 -5.95
N LEU A 528 -30.06 -5.67 -5.77
CA LEU A 528 -31.39 -5.58 -6.41
C LEU A 528 -31.34 -5.41 -7.94
N CYS A 529 -30.24 -4.90 -8.50
CA CYS A 529 -30.03 -4.87 -9.95
C CYS A 529 -29.49 -6.20 -10.50
N SER A 530 -28.74 -6.98 -9.72
CA SER A 530 -28.23 -8.30 -10.16
C SER A 530 -29.30 -9.41 -10.07
N GLU A 531 -30.25 -9.31 -9.15
CA GLU A 531 -31.45 -10.18 -9.10
C GLU A 531 -32.50 -9.87 -10.19
N LYS A 532 -32.22 -8.94 -11.12
CA LYS A 532 -33.05 -8.63 -12.30
C LYS A 532 -32.33 -8.81 -13.64
N ALA A 533 -31.18 -9.48 -13.65
CA ALA A 533 -30.34 -9.69 -14.83
C ALA A 533 -29.89 -11.15 -14.99
N LEU A 534 -30.70 -12.10 -14.49
CA LEU A 534 -30.56 -13.55 -14.58
C LEU A 534 -31.92 -14.17 -14.91
#